data_AF-A0A4V5NM06-F1
#
_entry.id   AF-A0A4V5NM06-F1
#
_cell.length_a   1.000
_cell.length_b   1.000
_cell.length_c   1.000
_cell.angle_alpha   90.00
_cell.angle_beta   90.00
_cell.angle_gamma   90.00
#
_symmetry.space_group_name_H-M   'P 1'
#
loop_
_entity.id
_entity.type
_entity.pdbx_description
1 polymer ?
#
loop_
_entity_poly.entity_id
_entity_poly.type
_entity_poly.pdbx_seq_one_letter_code
_entity_poly.pdbx_strand_id
1 'polypeptide(L)'
;MITLKNQQSGIALVIALVLLLAITLVGLASMRGTTLQEKMSSNLQDRDVAFQAAEAALRIAERRIADTTADIWHDCSLGGVTCEAIPSGNSVPWQTVSVGTGSDEFDAGSLAAAQPQYVVENMGLWPDPTSNTGVNLSGAASQYGAQGTSTTINFYRVTARSADPSAAPDRAIVVLQTWVRG
;
A
#
# COMPACT_ATOMS: atom_id res chain seq x y z
N MET A 1 43.88 -16.71 74.38
CA MET A 1 42.68 -16.86 73.54
C MET A 1 42.40 -15.49 72.92
N ILE A 2 42.78 -15.25 71.67
CA ILE A 2 42.70 -13.93 71.03
C ILE A 2 41.43 -13.90 70.17
N THR A 3 40.41 -13.18 70.62
CA THR A 3 39.17 -12.93 69.87
C THR A 3 39.31 -11.65 69.03
N LEU A 4 39.48 -11.80 67.72
CA LEU A 4 39.43 -10.70 66.75
C LEU A 4 37.97 -10.26 66.57
N LYS A 5 37.60 -9.11 67.13
CA LYS A 5 36.28 -8.51 66.95
C LYS A 5 36.23 -7.86 65.56
N ASN A 6 35.68 -8.60 64.60
CA ASN A 6 35.53 -8.15 63.22
C ASN A 6 34.45 -7.05 63.15
N GLN A 7 34.86 -5.79 63.08
CA GLN A 7 33.96 -4.66 62.84
C GLN A 7 33.68 -4.58 61.34
N GLN A 8 32.75 -5.40 60.85
CA GLN A 8 32.22 -5.25 59.50
C GLN A 8 31.18 -4.12 59.49
N SER A 9 31.61 -2.99 58.94
CA SER A 9 30.83 -1.76 58.76
C SER A 9 29.70 -1.98 57.75
N GLY A 10 28.56 -1.33 57.97
CA GLY A 10 27.30 -1.40 57.21
C GLY A 10 27.33 -0.94 55.74
N ILE A 11 28.36 -1.32 54.98
CA ILE A 11 28.54 -1.03 53.55
C ILE A 11 27.84 -2.07 52.66
N ALA A 12 27.53 -3.26 53.19
CA ALA A 12 26.88 -4.34 52.44
C ALA A 12 25.52 -3.93 51.83
N LEU A 13 24.71 -3.16 52.56
CA LEU A 13 23.43 -2.63 52.07
C LEU A 13 23.64 -1.67 50.87
N VAL A 14 24.66 -0.82 50.95
CA VAL A 14 24.98 0.16 49.90
C VAL A 14 25.42 -0.55 48.62
N ILE A 15 26.30 -1.55 48.75
CA ILE A 15 26.73 -2.36 47.60
C ILE A 15 25.54 -3.12 46.99
N ALA A 16 24.68 -3.72 47.81
CA ALA A 16 23.47 -4.41 47.34
C ALA A 16 22.53 -3.46 46.56
N LEU A 17 22.32 -2.23 47.05
CA LEU A 17 21.53 -1.20 46.38
C LEU A 17 22.13 -0.76 45.05
N VAL A 18 23.45 -0.53 45.00
CA VAL A 18 24.15 -0.14 43.77
C VAL A 18 24.08 -1.27 42.73
N LEU A 19 24.28 -2.52 43.14
CA LEU A 19 24.16 -3.67 42.24
C LEU A 19 22.73 -3.87 41.75
N LEU A 20 21.73 -3.74 42.62
CA LEU A 20 20.32 -3.81 42.24
C LEU A 20 19.98 -2.71 41.23
N LEU A 21 20.42 -1.48 41.46
CA LEU A 21 20.21 -0.35 40.55
C LEU A 21 20.94 -0.54 39.21
N ALA A 22 22.16 -1.09 39.22
CA ALA A 22 22.87 -1.40 37.98
C ALA A 22 22.10 -2.43 37.13
N ILE A 23 21.61 -3.50 37.76
CA ILE A 23 20.83 -4.55 37.07
C ILE A 23 19.51 -4.00 36.53
N THR A 24 18.79 -3.16 37.28
CA THR A 24 17.52 -2.57 36.82
C THR A 24 17.71 -1.64 35.63
N LEU A 25 18.78 -0.84 35.61
CA LEU A 25 19.10 0.04 34.47
C LEU A 25 19.39 -0.76 33.20
N VAL A 26 20.16 -1.85 33.31
CA VAL A 26 20.41 -2.77 32.19
C VAL A 26 19.10 -3.40 31.71
N GLY A 27 18.26 -3.87 32.63
CA GLY A 27 16.94 -4.43 32.31
C GLY A 27 16.03 -3.45 31.57
N LEU A 28 15.94 -2.19 32.03
CA LEU A 28 15.15 -1.14 31.39
C LEU A 28 15.68 -0.76 30.01
N ALA A 29 17.01 -0.70 29.83
CA ALA A 29 17.62 -0.42 28.54
C ALA A 29 17.25 -1.49 27.50
N SER A 30 17.28 -2.77 27.89
CA SER A 30 16.85 -3.88 27.03
C SER A 30 15.36 -3.80 26.66
N MET A 31 14.48 -3.51 27.63
CA MET A 31 13.03 -3.38 27.38
C MET A 31 12.71 -2.27 26.37
N ARG A 32 13.37 -1.11 26.50
CA ARG A 32 13.18 0.02 25.56
C ARG A 32 13.52 -0.36 24.11
N GLY A 33 14.57 -1.16 23.92
CA GLY A 33 14.94 -1.68 22.60
C GLY A 33 13.86 -2.58 22.01
N THR A 34 13.34 -3.52 22.80
CA THR A 34 12.25 -4.42 22.40
C THR A 34 10.98 -3.67 22.02
N THR A 35 10.57 -2.68 22.82
CA THR A 35 9.36 -1.89 22.52
C THR A 35 9.48 -1.11 21.21
N LEU A 36 10.66 -0.61 20.86
CA LEU A 36 10.88 0.07 19.57
C LEU A 36 10.80 -0.91 18.40
N GLN A 37 11.39 -2.10 18.54
CA GLN A 37 11.31 -3.16 17.54
C GLN A 37 9.88 -3.65 17.33
N GLU A 38 9.11 -3.80 18.40
CA GLU A 38 7.70 -4.18 18.35
C GLU A 38 6.86 -3.13 17.59
N LYS A 39 7.05 -1.83 17.88
CA LYS A 39 6.37 -0.75 17.15
C LYS A 39 6.73 -0.72 15.67
N MET A 40 8.00 -0.90 15.33
CA MET A 40 8.42 -1.01 13.93
C MET A 40 7.80 -2.22 13.24
N SER A 41 7.79 -3.38 13.90
CA SER A 41 7.17 -4.59 13.36
C SER A 41 5.65 -4.42 13.16
N SER A 42 4.97 -3.75 14.08
CA SER A 42 3.54 -3.44 13.97
C SER A 42 3.27 -2.51 12.79
N ASN A 43 4.09 -1.47 12.60
CA ASN A 43 3.94 -0.53 11.48
C ASN A 43 4.21 -1.20 10.11
N LEU A 44 5.17 -2.12 10.05
CA LEU A 44 5.43 -2.89 8.83
C LEU A 44 4.26 -3.82 8.52
N GLN A 45 3.76 -4.55 9.52
CA GLN A 45 2.59 -5.41 9.36
C GLN A 45 1.35 -4.63 8.89
N ASP A 46 1.12 -3.44 9.47
CA ASP A 46 0.03 -2.55 9.07
C ASP A 46 0.12 -2.15 7.59
N ARG A 47 1.31 -1.76 7.15
CA ARG A 47 1.59 -1.40 5.76
C ARG A 47 1.47 -2.58 4.79
N ASP A 48 1.87 -3.78 5.20
CA ASP A 48 1.75 -4.99 4.37
C ASP A 48 0.26 -5.37 4.17
N VAL A 49 -0.55 -5.28 5.23
CA VAL A 49 -2.00 -5.51 5.12
C VAL A 49 -2.66 -4.45 4.24
N ALA A 50 -2.28 -3.18 4.42
CA ALA A 50 -2.77 -2.10 3.55
C ALA A 50 -2.40 -2.34 2.07
N PHE A 51 -1.19 -2.81 1.79
CA PHE A 51 -0.76 -3.16 0.45
C PHE A 51 -1.60 -4.29 -0.16
N GLN A 52 -1.83 -5.37 0.59
CA GLN A 52 -2.68 -6.48 0.15
C GLN A 52 -4.11 -6.03 -0.16
N ALA A 53 -4.69 -5.16 0.67
CA ALA A 53 -6.03 -4.61 0.44
C ALA A 53 -6.07 -3.74 -0.83
N ALA A 54 -5.08 -2.87 -1.03
CA ALA A 54 -4.98 -2.05 -2.23
C ALA A 54 -4.81 -2.90 -3.50
N GLU A 55 -3.99 -3.95 -3.45
CA GLU A 55 -3.79 -4.87 -4.57
C GLU A 55 -5.08 -5.66 -4.88
N ALA A 56 -5.83 -6.08 -3.86
CA ALA A 56 -7.11 -6.74 -4.06
C ALA A 56 -8.11 -5.83 -4.80
N ALA A 57 -8.24 -4.57 -4.38
CA ALA A 57 -9.08 -3.60 -5.08
C ALA A 57 -8.63 -3.34 -6.52
N LEU A 58 -7.32 -3.25 -6.75
CA LEU A 58 -6.74 -3.08 -8.09
C LEU A 58 -7.13 -4.23 -9.02
N ARG A 59 -6.93 -5.49 -8.56
CA ARG A 59 -7.26 -6.70 -9.34
C ARG A 59 -8.76 -6.86 -9.59
N ILE A 60 -9.60 -6.42 -8.64
CA ILE A 60 -11.05 -6.45 -8.80
C ILE A 60 -11.50 -5.42 -9.84
N ALA A 61 -10.98 -4.19 -9.75
CA ALA A 61 -11.26 -3.15 -10.72
C ALA A 61 -10.82 -3.54 -12.14
N GLU A 62 -9.63 -4.13 -12.29
CA GLU A 62 -9.14 -4.66 -13.57
C GLU A 62 -10.11 -5.66 -14.21
N ARG A 63 -10.67 -6.59 -13.42
CA ARG A 63 -11.66 -7.55 -13.91
C ARG A 63 -13.00 -6.91 -14.23
N ARG A 64 -13.51 -6.03 -13.36
CA ARG A 64 -14.77 -5.33 -13.63
C ARG A 64 -14.72 -4.52 -14.92
N ILE A 65 -13.61 -3.83 -15.18
CA ILE A 65 -13.45 -3.03 -16.41
C ILE A 65 -13.49 -3.91 -17.68
N ALA A 66 -13.01 -5.16 -17.59
CA ALA A 66 -13.10 -6.10 -18.69
C ALA A 66 -14.56 -6.53 -18.98
N ASP A 67 -15.42 -6.54 -17.96
CA ASP A 67 -16.82 -6.95 -18.06
C ASP A 67 -17.79 -5.78 -18.30
N THR A 68 -17.48 -4.59 -17.76
CA THR A 68 -18.35 -3.41 -17.82
C THR A 68 -17.57 -2.09 -17.79
N THR A 69 -18.03 -1.11 -18.56
CA THR A 69 -17.52 0.26 -18.56
C THR A 69 -18.25 1.18 -17.58
N ALA A 70 -19.24 0.66 -16.84
CA ALA A 70 -20.06 1.45 -15.91
C ALA A 70 -19.28 2.01 -14.70
N ASP A 71 -18.13 1.42 -14.38
CA ASP A 71 -17.28 1.85 -13.26
C ASP A 71 -16.33 3.00 -13.62
N ILE A 72 -16.30 3.40 -14.90
CA ILE A 72 -15.51 4.55 -15.35
C ILE A 72 -16.15 5.83 -14.82
N TRP A 73 -15.44 6.50 -13.91
CA TRP A 73 -15.90 7.77 -13.36
C TRP A 73 -15.58 8.94 -14.30
N HIS A 74 -14.37 8.95 -14.86
CA HIS A 74 -13.84 10.10 -15.56
C HIS A 74 -13.28 9.74 -16.93
N ASP A 75 -13.55 10.56 -17.94
CA ASP A 75 -13.04 10.38 -19.29
C ASP A 75 -12.00 11.44 -19.64
N CYS A 76 -10.74 11.04 -19.55
CA CYS A 76 -9.55 11.83 -19.85
C CYS A 76 -9.24 11.89 -21.35
N SER A 77 -10.01 11.19 -22.19
CA SER A 77 -9.87 11.26 -23.65
C SER A 77 -10.51 12.51 -24.24
N LEU A 78 -11.41 13.16 -23.50
CA LEU A 78 -12.13 14.35 -23.91
C LEU A 78 -11.22 15.60 -23.83
N GLY A 79 -11.21 16.40 -24.89
CA GLY A 79 -10.46 17.65 -24.93
C GLY A 79 -10.93 18.63 -23.86
N GLY A 80 -9.99 19.20 -23.10
CA GLY A 80 -10.27 20.17 -22.04
C GLY A 80 -10.52 19.56 -20.65
N VAL A 81 -10.40 18.25 -20.51
CA VAL A 81 -10.44 17.55 -19.22
C VAL A 81 -9.02 17.43 -18.64
N THR A 82 -8.82 17.82 -17.38
CA THR A 82 -7.55 17.67 -16.67
C THR A 82 -7.58 16.42 -15.81
N CYS A 83 -6.79 15.42 -16.17
CA CYS A 83 -6.64 14.21 -15.38
C CYS A 83 -5.30 14.20 -14.65
N GLU A 84 -5.38 14.55 -13.36
CA GLU A 84 -4.23 14.53 -12.47
C GLU A 84 -3.64 13.13 -12.35
N ALA A 85 -2.34 13.04 -12.06
CA ALA A 85 -1.67 11.73 -11.97
C ALA A 85 -2.24 10.84 -10.87
N ILE A 86 -2.80 11.44 -9.81
CA ILE A 86 -3.58 10.81 -8.76
C ILE A 86 -4.89 11.60 -8.64
N PRO A 87 -6.06 10.95 -8.72
CA PRO A 87 -7.34 11.63 -8.60
C PRO A 87 -7.44 12.29 -7.22
N SER A 88 -7.62 13.61 -7.22
CA SER A 88 -7.60 14.45 -6.03
C SER A 88 -8.81 15.38 -6.00
N GLY A 89 -9.26 15.73 -4.79
CA GLY A 89 -10.45 16.55 -4.55
C GLY A 89 -11.64 15.77 -3.98
N ASN A 90 -12.60 16.50 -3.41
CA ASN A 90 -13.77 15.94 -2.72
C ASN A 90 -14.82 15.33 -3.66
N SER A 91 -14.64 15.47 -4.98
CA SER A 91 -15.58 15.01 -6.01
C SER A 91 -15.21 13.65 -6.60
N VAL A 92 -14.11 13.04 -6.18
CA VAL A 92 -13.70 11.70 -6.67
C VAL A 92 -14.57 10.63 -6.02
N PRO A 93 -15.42 9.90 -6.78
CA PRO A 93 -16.28 8.87 -6.25
C PRO A 93 -15.50 7.57 -6.15
N TRP A 94 -14.76 7.42 -5.05
CA TRP A 94 -14.12 6.16 -4.70
C TRP A 94 -15.18 5.07 -4.54
N GLN A 95 -15.10 4.04 -5.36
CA GLN A 95 -15.96 2.86 -5.26
C GLN A 95 -15.38 1.91 -4.22
N THR A 96 -16.18 1.57 -3.21
CA THR A 96 -15.79 0.58 -2.19
C THR A 96 -16.01 -0.82 -2.71
N VAL A 97 -15.00 -1.69 -2.56
CA VAL A 97 -15.12 -3.10 -2.91
C VAL A 97 -16.15 -3.79 -2.00
N SER A 98 -17.04 -4.57 -2.61
CA SER A 98 -18.03 -5.35 -1.88
C SER A 98 -17.37 -6.44 -1.03
N VAL A 99 -17.90 -6.64 0.19
CA VAL A 99 -17.44 -7.69 1.10
C VAL A 99 -17.95 -9.05 0.62
N GLY A 100 -17.05 -10.02 0.50
CA GLY A 100 -17.42 -11.38 0.15
C GLY A 100 -16.26 -12.21 -0.40
N THR A 101 -16.61 -13.34 -1.00
CA THR A 101 -15.66 -14.33 -1.54
C THR A 101 -15.85 -14.59 -3.04
N GLY A 102 -16.75 -13.83 -3.68
CA GLY A 102 -16.93 -13.86 -5.12
C GLY A 102 -15.70 -13.33 -5.87
N SER A 103 -15.74 -13.42 -7.21
CA SER A 103 -14.67 -12.88 -8.05
C SER A 103 -14.45 -11.39 -7.76
N ASP A 104 -15.51 -10.59 -7.70
CA ASP A 104 -15.43 -9.13 -7.58
C ASP A 104 -15.65 -8.63 -6.15
N GLU A 105 -15.37 -9.50 -5.19
CA GLU A 105 -15.54 -9.24 -3.77
C GLU A 105 -14.23 -9.47 -3.03
N PHE A 106 -14.06 -8.76 -1.93
CA PHE A 106 -12.91 -8.93 -1.05
C PHE A 106 -13.33 -8.69 0.39
N ASP A 107 -12.96 -9.61 1.28
CA ASP A 107 -13.08 -9.39 2.71
C ASP A 107 -11.73 -8.97 3.29
N ALA A 108 -11.64 -7.68 3.65
CA ALA A 108 -10.45 -7.11 4.26
C ALA A 108 -10.24 -7.60 5.71
N GLY A 109 -11.27 -8.19 6.32
CA GLY A 109 -11.23 -8.71 7.68
C GLY A 109 -10.96 -7.63 8.74
N SER A 110 -10.63 -8.07 9.96
CA SER A 110 -10.37 -7.17 11.10
C SER A 110 -8.97 -6.56 11.11
N LEU A 111 -8.06 -7.10 10.29
CA LEU A 111 -6.67 -6.66 10.24
C LEU A 111 -6.50 -5.43 9.33
N ALA A 112 -7.34 -5.25 8.32
CA ALA A 112 -7.32 -4.05 7.48
C ALA A 112 -8.00 -2.86 8.18
N ALA A 113 -7.68 -1.65 7.74
CA ALA A 113 -8.23 -0.44 8.36
C ALA A 113 -9.70 -0.22 7.96
N ALA A 114 -10.03 -0.50 6.71
CA ALA A 114 -11.38 -0.55 6.17
C ALA A 114 -11.37 -1.40 4.89
N GLN A 115 -12.52 -1.51 4.23
CA GLN A 115 -12.58 -2.07 2.88
C GLN A 115 -11.84 -1.18 1.89
N PRO A 116 -11.08 -1.77 0.94
CA PRO A 116 -10.34 -1.00 -0.03
C PRO A 116 -11.27 -0.42 -1.09
N GLN A 117 -10.80 0.63 -1.74
CA GLN A 117 -11.59 1.41 -2.69
C GLN A 117 -10.79 1.64 -3.97
N TYR A 118 -11.47 1.82 -5.09
CA TYR A 118 -10.83 2.12 -6.36
C TYR A 118 -11.61 3.18 -7.13
N VAL A 119 -10.96 3.76 -8.12
CA VAL A 119 -11.55 4.65 -9.10
C VAL A 119 -10.93 4.36 -10.46
N VAL A 120 -11.75 4.47 -11.50
CA VAL A 120 -11.36 4.18 -12.87
C VAL A 120 -11.50 5.42 -13.72
N GLU A 121 -10.46 5.72 -14.48
CA GLU A 121 -10.42 6.81 -15.44
C GLU A 121 -10.12 6.25 -16.84
N ASN A 122 -10.88 6.67 -17.84
CA ASN A 122 -10.63 6.35 -19.23
C ASN A 122 -9.55 7.29 -19.77
N MET A 123 -8.42 6.73 -20.21
CA MET A 123 -7.27 7.47 -20.73
C MET A 123 -7.28 7.60 -22.25
N GLY A 124 -8.33 7.09 -22.90
CA GLY A 124 -8.56 7.16 -24.33
C GLY A 124 -7.87 6.07 -25.13
N LEU A 125 -7.91 6.27 -26.44
CA LEU A 125 -7.37 5.34 -27.42
C LEU A 125 -5.87 5.55 -27.58
N TRP A 126 -5.08 4.51 -27.33
CA TRP A 126 -3.65 4.48 -27.57
C TRP A 126 -3.29 3.38 -28.57
N PRO A 127 -2.16 3.51 -29.30
CA PRO A 127 -1.65 2.45 -30.15
C PRO A 127 -1.52 1.12 -29.40
N ASP A 128 -2.10 0.06 -29.96
CA ASP A 128 -2.05 -1.28 -29.39
C ASP A 128 -0.66 -1.90 -29.60
N PRO A 129 0.09 -2.20 -28.52
CA PRO A 129 1.42 -2.80 -28.65
C PRO A 129 1.40 -4.28 -29.04
N THR A 130 0.23 -4.94 -29.05
CA THR A 130 0.09 -6.39 -29.29
C THR A 130 -0.38 -6.73 -30.69
N SER A 131 -0.99 -5.79 -31.41
CA SER A 131 -1.57 -6.04 -32.73
C SER A 131 -0.57 -5.98 -33.88
N ASN A 132 0.55 -5.25 -33.71
CA ASN A 132 1.60 -5.17 -34.73
C ASN A 132 2.94 -4.63 -34.17
N THR A 133 4.06 -5.00 -34.79
CA THR A 133 5.38 -4.36 -34.58
C THR A 133 5.51 -3.02 -35.32
N GLY A 134 4.39 -2.32 -35.50
CA GLY A 134 4.21 -1.15 -36.36
C GLY A 134 5.16 0.03 -36.08
N VAL A 135 5.08 1.06 -36.93
CA VAL A 135 5.87 2.29 -36.78
C VAL A 135 5.61 2.90 -35.40
N ASN A 136 6.68 3.14 -34.62
CA ASN A 136 6.68 3.60 -33.21
C ASN A 136 6.30 2.57 -32.12
N LEU A 137 6.13 1.29 -32.46
CA LEU A 137 5.87 0.21 -31.48
C LEU A 137 7.10 -0.70 -31.26
N SER A 138 8.12 -0.59 -32.11
CA SER A 138 9.41 -1.28 -31.94
C SER A 138 10.58 -0.41 -32.40
N GLY A 139 11.75 -0.55 -31.77
CA GLY A 139 12.95 0.23 -32.11
C GLY A 139 13.51 -0.04 -33.52
N ALA A 140 13.00 -1.04 -34.23
CA ALA A 140 13.41 -1.42 -35.59
C ALA A 140 12.26 -1.38 -36.60
N ALA A 141 11.12 -0.76 -36.28
CA ALA A 141 9.93 -0.76 -37.13
C ALA A 141 10.18 -0.24 -38.56
N SER A 142 11.10 0.71 -38.74
CA SER A 142 11.52 1.23 -40.05
C SER A 142 12.35 0.25 -40.89
N GLN A 143 13.03 -0.73 -40.27
CA GLN A 143 13.87 -1.72 -40.95
C GLN A 143 13.06 -2.91 -41.49
N TYR A 144 11.89 -3.19 -40.91
CA TYR A 144 11.02 -4.30 -41.31
C TYR A 144 9.91 -3.91 -42.30
N GLY A 145 9.90 -2.67 -42.80
CA GLY A 145 8.89 -2.21 -43.77
C GLY A 145 7.47 -2.25 -43.21
N ALA A 146 7.31 -2.04 -41.90
CA ALA A 146 6.01 -2.14 -41.22
C ALA A 146 4.99 -1.16 -41.85
N GLN A 147 3.94 -1.70 -42.49
CA GLN A 147 2.88 -0.92 -43.11
C GLN A 147 1.79 -0.55 -42.10
N GLY A 148 1.82 0.71 -41.66
CA GLY A 148 0.72 1.68 -41.75
C GLY A 148 -0.65 1.45 -41.09
N THR A 149 -0.91 0.36 -40.36
CA THR A 149 -2.18 0.23 -39.61
C THR A 149 -1.88 0.01 -38.13
N SER A 150 -1.95 1.08 -37.36
CA SER A 150 -1.96 1.02 -35.90
C SER A 150 -3.40 0.82 -35.47
N THR A 151 -3.73 -0.34 -34.91
CA THR A 151 -5.00 -0.47 -34.20
C THR A 151 -4.84 0.28 -32.88
N THR A 152 -5.87 1.01 -32.48
CA THR A 152 -5.90 1.63 -31.16
C THR A 152 -6.79 0.81 -30.25
N ILE A 153 -6.41 0.75 -28.98
CA ILE A 153 -7.21 0.15 -27.91
C ILE A 153 -7.42 1.18 -26.82
N ASN A 154 -8.51 1.03 -26.08
CA ASN A 154 -8.79 1.94 -24.98
C ASN A 154 -7.92 1.56 -23.78
N PHE A 155 -7.29 2.54 -23.16
CA PHE A 155 -6.56 2.34 -21.92
C PHE A 155 -7.32 2.97 -20.76
N TYR A 156 -7.33 2.28 -19.64
CA TYR A 156 -7.92 2.74 -18.39
C TYR A 156 -6.83 2.88 -17.35
N ARG A 157 -6.87 3.96 -16.58
CA ARG A 157 -6.07 4.12 -15.38
C ARG A 157 -6.93 3.76 -14.19
N VAL A 158 -6.46 2.79 -13.42
CA VAL A 158 -7.11 2.39 -12.18
C VAL A 158 -6.23 2.85 -11.04
N THR A 159 -6.82 3.63 -10.14
CA THR A 159 -6.19 4.02 -8.89
C THR A 159 -6.94 3.31 -7.76
N ALA A 160 -6.24 2.50 -6.98
CA ALA A 160 -6.79 1.77 -5.84
C ALA A 160 -6.14 2.25 -4.54
N ARG A 161 -6.92 2.31 -3.46
CA ARG A 161 -6.46 2.66 -2.12
C ARG A 161 -6.90 1.61 -1.10
N SER A 162 -6.07 1.38 -0.10
CA SER A 162 -6.26 0.33 0.91
C SER A 162 -7.47 0.56 1.82
N ALA A 163 -7.89 1.81 2.01
CA ALA A 163 -9.05 2.20 2.82
C ALA A 163 -9.41 3.67 2.55
N ASP A 164 -10.59 4.09 3.02
CA ASP A 164 -10.92 5.51 3.13
C ASP A 164 -10.02 6.19 4.18
N PRO A 165 -9.25 7.23 3.83
CA PRO A 165 -8.39 7.95 4.78
C PRO A 165 -9.15 8.51 5.99
N SER A 166 -10.44 8.82 5.85
CA SER A 166 -11.27 9.32 6.97
C SER A 166 -11.65 8.22 7.96
N ALA A 167 -11.69 6.96 7.52
CA ALA A 167 -11.97 5.81 8.38
C ALA A 167 -10.71 5.26 9.09
N ALA A 168 -9.52 5.72 8.70
CA ALA A 168 -8.24 5.15 9.11
C ALA A 168 -7.17 6.22 9.42
N PRO A 169 -7.43 7.18 10.33
CA PRO A 169 -6.53 8.32 10.56
C PRO A 169 -5.16 7.93 11.14
N ASP A 170 -5.09 6.84 11.91
CA ASP A 170 -3.87 6.40 12.60
C ASP A 170 -3.20 5.17 11.95
N ARG A 171 -3.63 4.80 10.73
CA ARG A 171 -3.13 3.61 10.02
C ARG A 171 -2.50 3.96 8.69
N ALA A 172 -1.63 3.09 8.21
CA ALA A 172 -1.01 3.22 6.90
C ALA A 172 -2.06 3.12 5.79
N ILE A 173 -2.08 4.12 4.91
CA ILE A 173 -2.83 4.09 3.65
C ILE A 173 -1.85 3.84 2.51
N VAL A 174 -2.15 2.82 1.71
CA VAL A 174 -1.40 2.51 0.48
C VAL A 174 -2.28 2.82 -0.72
N VAL A 175 -1.71 3.52 -1.70
CA VAL A 175 -2.35 3.81 -2.97
C VAL A 175 -1.52 3.17 -4.08
N LEU A 176 -2.17 2.38 -4.92
CA LEU A 176 -1.58 1.72 -6.08
C LEU A 176 -2.24 2.25 -7.35
N GLN A 177 -1.49 2.27 -8.44
CA GLN A 177 -1.98 2.71 -9.72
C GLN A 177 -1.46 1.81 -10.83
N THR A 178 -2.34 1.48 -11.77
CA THR A 178 -2.01 0.65 -12.93
C THR A 178 -2.73 1.17 -14.17
N TRP A 179 -2.20 0.76 -15.32
CA TRP A 179 -2.79 1.00 -16.63
C TRP A 179 -3.28 -0.32 -17.19
N VAL A 180 -4.56 -0.37 -17.48
CA VAL A 180 -5.28 -1.57 -17.91
C VAL A 180 -5.70 -1.36 -19.36
N ARG A 181 -5.49 -2.38 -20.18
CA ARG A 181 -6.04 -2.41 -21.53
C ARG A 181 -7.50 -2.85 -21.48
N GLY A 182 -8.34 -2.22 -22.30
CA GLY A 182 -9.70 -2.71 -22.58
C GLY A 182 -9.74 -3.92 -23.50
#